data_AF-A0A9Q9UD14-F1
#
_entry.id   AF-A0A9Q9UD14-F1
#
_cell.length_a   1.000
_cell.length_b   1.000
_cell.length_c   1.000
_cell.angle_alpha   90.00
_cell.angle_beta   90.00
_cell.angle_gamma   90.00
#
_symmetry.space_group_name_H-M   'P 1'
#
loop_
_entity.id
_entity.type
_entity.pdbx_description
1 polymer ?
#
loop_
_entity_poly.entity_id
_entity_poly.type
_entity_poly.pdbx_seq_one_letter_code
_entity_poly.pdbx_strand_id
1 'polypeptide(L)'
;MNTQNRDPPPPPPPTDRFGRQSNREIDTLLLESIEARYAENAEVTLQMVAEIIGDEDPVVDEGWDQDAEDSITVSWETSLRKRSSDKVGTRGNNDDPLRELWRFCLRFMKQAPPIMLSPMNGVQFMPARQLGDFATSSHLFTQAACSTLAKLVVHPLWSGNHHPFLDALKFAALCRVDAKANVNLSLRWPAHCPVIQELNGRLMEAGNTSQSLPETLPKLHMAARETVPGSGERESVFSEVLFCIGQTAVAESPSKAEKAQLRQGVIPFQGKDLDVIKKAIDELALTDDQMPFSVEDVHTAFKFIGHRSEIPSRQLLQSLDARACKQVFRMSERPDLFGSVPDEIAAEAGQAPEEDQAPRSRTRHRGRVRADNQSRSPRAVDPNSSAARFRSRTRLTLQQVEELEVIKHQNAGAIATLKSEHDEAIASLKTKFDDDLQALRSQYAGRLGDIEAENTRASDTATTQARLIDDLKIQSIIFSAHLATLSTKQSETERRCNEQAGLIRTLQEENGRLRQSAWAAPAPTAEHTSTVFNEWSQVDVAAGNGSSGQAGIVMGAMERVSERTSLPRVQGGFTATTIPSVTGSTTAQINHVPKRED
;
A
#
# COMPACT_ATOMS: atom_id res chain seq x y z
N MET A 1 36.91 74.32 -4.24
CA MET A 1 35.57 73.99 -3.71
C MET A 1 35.18 72.65 -4.30
N ASN A 2 35.30 71.58 -3.50
CA ASN A 2 35.06 70.19 -3.90
C ASN A 2 33.60 69.84 -3.66
N THR A 3 32.83 69.60 -4.72
CA THR A 3 31.48 69.03 -4.62
C THR A 3 31.60 67.51 -4.73
N GLN A 4 31.41 66.83 -3.59
CA GLN A 4 31.21 65.38 -3.50
C GLN A 4 29.93 64.99 -4.25
N ASN A 5 30.06 64.17 -5.29
CA ASN A 5 28.94 63.43 -5.87
C ASN A 5 28.83 62.11 -5.09
N ARG A 6 27.69 61.92 -4.40
CA ARG A 6 27.33 60.68 -3.71
C ARG A 6 26.76 59.69 -4.73
N ASP A 7 27.27 58.47 -4.73
CA ASP A 7 26.64 57.33 -5.42
C ASP A 7 25.24 57.05 -4.84
N PRO A 8 24.27 56.60 -5.65
CA PRO A 8 22.96 56.18 -5.17
C PRO A 8 23.07 54.85 -4.39
N PRO A 9 22.21 54.61 -3.38
CA PRO A 9 22.25 53.38 -2.61
C PRO A 9 21.81 52.18 -3.48
N PRO A 10 22.33 50.97 -3.21
CA PRO A 10 21.96 49.77 -3.95
C PRO A 10 20.48 49.42 -3.72
N PRO A 11 19.82 48.80 -4.73
CA PRO A 11 18.42 48.41 -4.61
C PRO A 11 18.24 47.35 -3.51
N PRO A 12 17.09 47.34 -2.81
CA PRO A 12 16.82 46.33 -1.80
C PRO A 12 16.71 44.93 -2.44
N PRO A 13 17.10 43.87 -1.72
CA PRO A 13 17.03 42.51 -2.24
C PRO A 13 15.58 42.12 -2.56
N PRO A 14 15.37 41.24 -3.57
CA PRO A 14 14.05 40.85 -4.00
C PRO A 14 13.28 40.23 -2.84
N THR A 15 12.11 40.81 -2.55
CA THR A 15 11.15 40.25 -1.60
C THR A 15 10.63 38.93 -2.17
N ASP A 16 11.06 37.85 -1.53
CA ASP A 16 10.65 36.48 -1.82
C ASP A 16 9.14 36.37 -1.55
N ARG A 17 8.33 36.54 -2.60
CA ARG A 17 6.90 36.23 -2.58
C ARG A 17 6.72 34.73 -2.70
N PHE A 18 6.97 34.04 -1.60
CA PHE A 18 6.32 32.76 -1.31
C PHE A 18 5.61 32.89 0.02
N GLY A 19 4.28 32.90 -0.03
CA GLY A 19 3.45 32.73 1.15
C GLY A 19 3.71 31.35 1.75
N ARG A 20 4.69 31.27 2.64
CA ARG A 20 4.82 30.18 3.60
C ARG A 20 3.70 30.38 4.63
N GLN A 21 2.77 29.44 4.64
CA GLN A 21 1.89 29.24 5.79
C GLN A 21 2.74 29.22 7.05
N SER A 22 2.26 29.94 8.07
CA SER A 22 2.84 30.06 9.39
C SER A 22 3.25 28.69 9.95
N ASN A 23 4.54 28.39 9.88
CA ASN A 23 5.13 27.33 10.69
C ASN A 23 4.81 27.67 12.14
N ARG A 24 4.06 26.80 12.82
CA ARG A 24 4.14 26.72 14.29
C ARG A 24 5.63 26.71 14.63
N GLU A 25 6.06 27.52 15.59
CA GLU A 25 7.43 27.49 16.08
C GLU A 25 7.76 26.01 16.37
N ILE A 26 8.61 25.42 15.54
CA ILE A 26 9.03 24.04 15.72
C ILE A 26 9.86 24.05 17.00
N ASP A 27 9.48 23.21 17.95
CA ASP A 27 10.14 23.14 19.25
C ASP A 27 11.66 22.98 19.04
N THR A 28 12.45 23.83 19.69
CA THR A 28 13.90 23.86 19.56
C THR A 28 14.51 22.56 20.07
N LEU A 29 13.92 21.94 21.11
CA LEU A 29 14.33 20.64 21.63
C LEU A 29 14.04 19.51 20.64
N LEU A 30 12.94 19.61 19.90
CA LEU A 30 12.60 18.66 18.83
C LEU A 30 13.60 18.75 17.67
N LEU A 31 13.97 19.97 17.27
CA LEU A 31 14.99 20.20 16.24
C LEU A 31 16.34 19.61 16.65
N GLU A 32 16.82 19.90 17.86
CA GLU A 32 18.09 19.34 18.38
C GLU A 32 18.07 17.81 18.42
N SER A 33 16.97 17.21 18.89
CA SER A 33 16.80 15.74 18.91
C SER A 33 16.81 15.13 17.52
N ILE A 34 16.15 15.77 16.54
CA ILE A 34 16.12 15.29 15.17
C ILE A 34 17.47 15.49 14.48
N GLU A 35 18.17 16.60 14.71
CA GLU A 35 19.53 16.82 14.21
C GLU A 35 20.51 15.75 14.73
N ALA A 36 20.44 15.42 16.02
CA ALA A 36 21.22 14.34 16.61
C ALA A 36 20.92 13.00 15.89
N ARG A 37 19.64 12.70 15.64
CA ARG A 37 19.24 11.49 14.93
C ARG A 37 19.67 11.46 13.46
N TYR A 38 19.70 12.61 12.80
CA TYR A 38 20.30 12.77 11.46
C TYR A 38 21.81 12.51 11.48
N ALA A 39 22.51 12.96 12.52
CA ALA A 39 23.94 12.74 12.67
C ALA A 39 24.27 11.25 12.96
N GLU A 40 23.47 10.59 13.80
CA GLU A 40 23.58 9.15 14.07
C GLU A 40 23.28 8.30 12.82
N ASN A 41 22.37 8.77 11.96
CA ASN A 41 22.00 8.07 10.74
C ASN A 41 22.66 8.74 9.53
N ALA A 42 23.86 8.28 9.19
CA ALA A 42 24.63 8.73 8.03
C ALA A 42 23.77 8.81 6.75
N GLU A 43 24.10 9.78 5.89
CA GLU A 43 23.48 9.90 4.57
C GLU A 43 23.62 8.59 3.79
N VAL A 44 22.53 8.15 3.19
CA VAL A 44 22.48 6.86 2.48
C VAL A 44 23.32 6.95 1.21
N THR A 45 24.37 6.13 1.14
CA THR A 45 25.22 5.98 -0.05
C THR A 45 24.70 4.84 -0.96
N LEU A 46 25.14 4.80 -2.22
CA LEU A 46 24.80 3.67 -3.11
C LEU A 46 25.34 2.34 -2.60
N GLN A 47 26.47 2.35 -1.89
CA GLN A 47 27.02 1.16 -1.25
C GLN A 47 26.10 0.65 -0.14
N MET A 48 25.62 1.53 0.74
CA MET A 48 24.62 1.16 1.76
C MET A 48 23.33 0.64 1.13
N VAL A 49 22.90 1.23 0.00
CA VAL A 49 21.75 0.69 -0.75
C VAL A 49 22.05 -0.74 -1.20
N ALA A 50 23.22 -1.01 -1.77
CA ALA A 50 23.60 -2.35 -2.20
C ALA A 50 23.63 -3.37 -1.05
N GLU A 51 24.12 -2.97 0.12
CA GLU A 51 24.06 -3.79 1.34
C GLU A 51 22.62 -4.09 1.77
N ILE A 52 21.69 -3.14 1.61
CA ILE A 52 20.29 -3.31 2.03
C ILE A 52 19.48 -4.15 1.04
N ILE A 53 19.61 -3.92 -0.26
CA ILE A 53 18.76 -4.55 -1.29
C ILE A 53 19.47 -5.61 -2.14
N GLY A 54 20.70 -6.00 -1.77
CA GLY A 54 21.58 -6.90 -2.52
C GLY A 54 22.13 -6.25 -3.78
N ASP A 55 23.21 -6.76 -4.38
CA ASP A 55 23.84 -6.19 -5.59
C ASP A 55 22.95 -6.19 -6.84
N GLU A 56 23.28 -5.34 -7.83
CA GLU A 56 22.54 -5.30 -9.11
C GLU A 56 22.73 -6.62 -9.86
N ASP A 57 23.98 -7.07 -9.91
CA ASP A 57 24.39 -8.40 -10.35
C ASP A 57 24.87 -9.18 -9.11
N PRO A 58 24.05 -10.06 -8.53
CA PRO A 58 24.46 -10.84 -7.37
C PRO A 58 25.65 -11.72 -7.74
N VAL A 59 26.64 -11.78 -6.86
CA VAL A 59 27.82 -12.63 -7.06
C VAL A 59 27.37 -14.09 -6.99
N VAL A 60 27.65 -14.85 -8.06
CA VAL A 60 27.46 -16.30 -8.09
C VAL A 60 28.41 -16.93 -7.07
N ASP A 61 27.85 -17.57 -6.05
CA ASP A 61 28.58 -18.19 -4.94
C ASP A 61 28.22 -19.69 -4.76
N GLU A 62 28.80 -20.33 -3.74
CA GLU A 62 28.46 -21.72 -3.40
C GLU A 62 27.03 -21.81 -2.87
N GLY A 63 26.06 -22.00 -3.78
CA GLY A 63 24.65 -22.23 -3.45
C GLY A 63 23.67 -21.36 -4.24
N TRP A 64 24.16 -20.32 -4.91
CA TRP A 64 23.40 -19.46 -5.82
C TRP A 64 24.09 -19.37 -7.18
N ASP A 65 23.66 -20.21 -8.13
CA ASP A 65 24.20 -20.24 -9.49
C ASP A 65 23.42 -19.34 -10.47
N GLN A 66 23.93 -19.22 -11.68
CA GLN A 66 23.29 -18.44 -12.74
C GLN A 66 21.90 -18.99 -13.09
N ASP A 67 21.71 -20.31 -13.03
CA ASP A 67 20.43 -20.95 -13.33
C ASP A 67 19.34 -20.54 -12.31
N ALA A 68 19.72 -20.42 -11.02
CA ALA A 68 18.85 -19.89 -9.97
C ALA A 68 18.49 -18.42 -10.21
N GLU A 69 19.47 -17.57 -10.55
CA GLU A 69 19.21 -16.15 -10.85
C GLU A 69 18.35 -15.96 -12.11
N ASP A 70 18.53 -16.82 -13.11
CA ASP A 70 17.70 -16.84 -14.32
C ASP A 70 16.25 -17.25 -13.98
N SER A 71 16.06 -18.23 -13.10
CA SER A 71 14.74 -18.63 -12.59
C SER A 71 14.03 -17.49 -11.84
N ILE A 72 14.76 -16.77 -10.98
CA ILE A 72 14.25 -15.57 -10.29
C ILE A 72 13.88 -14.50 -11.31
N THR A 73 14.71 -14.28 -12.32
CA THR A 73 14.46 -13.28 -13.36
C THR A 73 13.20 -13.62 -14.15
N VAL A 74 12.99 -14.88 -14.53
CA VAL A 74 11.77 -15.33 -15.21
C VAL A 74 10.53 -15.14 -14.32
N SER A 75 10.63 -15.53 -13.04
CA SER A 75 9.55 -15.35 -12.05
C SER A 75 9.21 -13.87 -11.83
N TRP A 76 10.24 -13.02 -11.78
CA TRP A 76 10.10 -11.58 -11.68
C TRP A 76 9.39 -11.00 -12.89
N GLU A 77 9.89 -11.26 -14.11
CA GLU A 77 9.36 -10.69 -15.36
C GLU A 77 7.89 -11.07 -15.60
N THR A 78 7.47 -12.25 -15.14
CA THR A 78 6.07 -12.72 -15.26
C THR A 78 5.16 -12.24 -14.13
N SER A 79 5.71 -11.68 -13.05
CA SER A 79 4.96 -11.34 -11.84
C SER A 79 4.06 -10.10 -11.97
N LEU A 80 2.98 -10.08 -11.17
CA LEU A 80 2.18 -8.85 -10.98
C LEU A 80 2.98 -7.74 -10.29
N ARG A 81 4.01 -8.10 -9.50
CA ARG A 81 4.90 -7.15 -8.84
C ARG A 81 5.71 -6.35 -9.86
N LYS A 82 6.29 -6.99 -10.87
CA LYS A 82 6.98 -6.34 -12.00
C LYS A 82 6.10 -5.35 -12.72
N ARG A 83 4.89 -5.76 -13.15
CA ARG A 83 3.92 -4.86 -13.80
C ARG A 83 3.57 -3.62 -12.96
N SER A 84 3.70 -3.75 -11.65
CA SER A 84 3.46 -2.65 -10.71
C SER A 84 4.72 -1.78 -10.56
N SER A 85 5.89 -2.38 -10.40
CA SER A 85 7.19 -1.70 -10.34
C SER A 85 7.50 -0.90 -11.62
N ASP A 86 7.08 -1.37 -12.80
CA ASP A 86 7.21 -0.63 -14.08
C ASP A 86 6.43 0.70 -14.08
N LYS A 87 5.45 0.85 -13.19
CA LYS A 87 4.69 2.09 -13.01
C LYS A 87 5.33 3.05 -12.00
N VAL A 88 6.44 2.67 -11.35
CA VAL A 88 7.19 3.52 -10.43
C VAL A 88 8.09 4.46 -11.23
N GLY A 89 8.13 5.74 -10.85
CA GLY A 89 8.94 6.77 -11.52
C GLY A 89 8.28 7.34 -12.79
N THR A 90 7.28 6.65 -13.34
CA THR A 90 6.55 7.08 -14.55
C THR A 90 5.39 8.02 -14.26
N ARG A 91 5.04 8.26 -12.98
CA ARG A 91 3.88 9.08 -12.59
C ARG A 91 4.26 10.52 -12.19
N GLY A 92 5.50 10.94 -12.48
CA GLY A 92 5.97 12.29 -12.22
C GLY A 92 5.90 12.66 -10.73
N ASN A 93 5.18 13.74 -10.40
CA ASN A 93 5.04 14.23 -9.01
C ASN A 93 4.22 13.29 -8.12
N ASN A 94 3.43 12.37 -8.68
CA ASN A 94 2.66 11.42 -7.89
C ASN A 94 3.55 10.37 -7.19
N ASP A 95 4.79 10.20 -7.63
CA ASP A 95 5.78 9.31 -7.01
C ASP A 95 6.61 10.00 -5.91
N ASP A 96 6.45 11.31 -5.69
CA ASP A 96 7.23 12.04 -4.68
C ASP A 96 7.02 11.48 -3.27
N PRO A 97 5.80 11.10 -2.83
CA PRO A 97 5.61 10.47 -1.52
C PRO A 97 6.23 9.08 -1.42
N LEU A 98 6.27 8.32 -2.51
CA LEU A 98 6.97 7.03 -2.54
C LEU A 98 8.49 7.24 -2.43
N ARG A 99 9.05 8.22 -3.15
CA ARG A 99 10.47 8.57 -3.06
C ARG A 99 10.84 9.00 -1.64
N GLU A 100 9.98 9.79 -1.01
CA GLU A 100 10.17 10.23 0.37
C GLU A 100 10.17 9.04 1.35
N LEU A 101 9.19 8.12 1.22
CA LEU A 101 9.16 6.89 1.99
C LEU A 101 10.46 6.07 1.83
N TRP A 102 10.94 5.93 0.59
CA TRP A 102 12.19 5.24 0.31
C TRP A 102 13.39 5.85 1.03
N ARG A 103 13.54 7.18 0.98
CA ARG A 103 14.63 7.89 1.66
C ARG A 103 14.61 7.63 3.16
N PHE A 104 13.44 7.76 3.78
CA PHE A 104 13.33 7.57 5.23
C PHE A 104 13.50 6.12 5.65
N CYS A 105 12.95 5.15 4.91
CA CYS A 105 13.17 3.74 5.22
C CYS A 105 14.64 3.35 5.10
N LEU A 106 15.33 3.76 4.03
CA LEU A 106 16.76 3.47 3.86
C LEU A 106 17.60 4.16 4.95
N ARG A 107 17.29 5.42 5.26
CA ARG A 107 18.08 6.20 6.22
C ARG A 107 17.86 5.77 7.66
N PHE A 108 16.62 5.62 8.09
CA PHE A 108 16.27 5.43 9.50
C PHE A 108 15.94 3.99 9.86
N MET A 109 15.37 3.21 8.94
CA MET A 109 14.99 1.81 9.18
C MET A 109 16.02 0.81 8.64
N LYS A 110 17.02 1.30 7.89
CA LYS A 110 18.03 0.50 7.18
C LYS A 110 17.42 -0.63 6.36
N GLN A 111 16.26 -0.37 5.77
CA GLN A 111 15.49 -1.37 5.02
C GLN A 111 14.75 -0.72 3.85
N ALA A 112 14.57 -1.44 2.76
CA ALA A 112 13.78 -0.97 1.63
C ALA A 112 12.27 -1.22 1.86
N PRO A 113 11.37 -0.29 1.47
CA PRO A 113 9.94 -0.47 1.69
C PRO A 113 9.37 -1.76 1.09
N PRO A 114 9.73 -2.20 -0.14
CA PRO A 114 9.29 -3.48 -0.68
C PRO A 114 9.69 -4.69 0.15
N ILE A 115 10.84 -4.66 0.82
CA ILE A 115 11.34 -5.75 1.67
C ILE A 115 10.67 -5.69 3.04
N MET A 116 10.71 -4.51 3.69
CA MET A 116 10.12 -4.27 5.02
C MET A 116 8.64 -4.66 5.06
N LEU A 117 7.87 -4.27 4.06
CA LEU A 117 6.41 -4.45 3.99
C LEU A 117 6.00 -5.64 3.09
N SER A 118 6.86 -6.66 3.02
CA SER A 118 6.62 -7.87 2.23
C SER A 118 5.99 -9.01 3.04
N PRO A 119 5.42 -10.02 2.34
CA PRO A 119 4.99 -11.27 2.97
C PRO A 119 6.09 -11.99 3.76
N MET A 120 7.38 -11.79 3.44
CA MET A 120 8.50 -12.35 4.23
C MET A 120 8.50 -11.83 5.67
N ASN A 121 8.05 -10.59 5.87
CA ASN A 121 7.87 -9.99 7.19
C ASN A 121 6.47 -10.24 7.77
N GLY A 122 5.67 -11.12 7.14
CA GLY A 122 4.34 -11.51 7.59
C GLY A 122 3.26 -10.44 7.35
N VAL A 123 3.50 -9.47 6.45
CA VAL A 123 2.54 -8.40 6.14
C VAL A 123 2.36 -8.23 4.64
N GLN A 124 1.17 -7.79 4.21
CA GLN A 124 0.93 -7.46 2.80
C GLN A 124 0.02 -6.25 2.70
N PHE A 125 0.45 -5.24 1.94
CA PHE A 125 -0.41 -4.08 1.66
C PHE A 125 -1.57 -4.50 0.77
N MET A 126 -2.77 -4.10 1.16
CA MET A 126 -3.99 -4.29 0.40
C MET A 126 -4.72 -2.94 0.33
N PRO A 127 -4.74 -2.25 -0.82
CA PRO A 127 -5.46 -0.99 -0.90
C PRO A 127 -6.95 -1.23 -0.64
N ALA A 128 -7.58 -0.33 0.11
CA ALA A 128 -9.03 -0.32 0.24
C ALA A 128 -9.64 -0.27 -1.17
N ARG A 129 -10.64 -1.11 -1.45
CA ARG A 129 -11.31 -1.13 -2.76
C ARG A 129 -11.98 0.23 -2.98
N GLN A 130 -11.38 1.09 -3.79
CA GLN A 130 -12.04 2.29 -4.28
C GLN A 130 -12.99 1.88 -5.40
N LEU A 131 -14.26 2.28 -5.27
CA LEU A 131 -15.27 2.05 -6.28
C LEU A 131 -14.94 2.97 -7.47
N GLY A 132 -14.40 2.42 -8.55
CA GLY A 132 -14.35 3.11 -9.85
C GLY A 132 -13.00 3.53 -10.42
N ASP A 133 -11.85 3.17 -9.85
CA ASP A 133 -10.55 3.51 -10.46
C ASP A 133 -9.61 2.31 -10.58
N PHE A 134 -8.77 2.38 -11.62
CA PHE A 134 -7.72 1.45 -12.03
C PHE A 134 -7.30 0.50 -10.92
N ALA A 135 -7.41 -0.81 -11.13
CA ALA A 135 -6.99 -1.85 -10.19
C ALA A 135 -5.64 -1.49 -9.55
N THR A 136 -5.68 -0.86 -8.37
CA THR A 136 -4.49 -0.50 -7.63
C THR A 136 -3.93 -1.82 -7.17
N SER A 137 -2.85 -2.24 -7.81
CA SER A 137 -2.17 -3.47 -7.46
C SER A 137 -1.86 -3.46 -5.97
N SER A 138 -2.14 -4.55 -5.26
CA SER A 138 -1.71 -4.75 -3.86
C SER A 138 -0.19 -4.62 -3.68
N HIS A 139 0.53 -4.62 -4.80
CA HIS A 139 1.97 -4.50 -4.86
C HIS A 139 2.49 -3.06 -4.92
N LEU A 140 1.63 -2.05 -5.07
CA LEU A 140 2.03 -0.64 -4.97
C LEU A 140 1.27 0.06 -3.85
N PHE A 141 2.01 0.83 -3.06
CA PHE A 141 1.43 1.70 -2.05
C PHE A 141 0.66 2.86 -2.70
N THR A 142 -0.47 3.23 -2.12
CA THR A 142 -1.19 4.44 -2.54
C THR A 142 -0.43 5.69 -2.11
N GLN A 143 -0.66 6.82 -2.76
CA GLN A 143 -0.01 8.09 -2.39
C GLN A 143 -0.28 8.46 -0.91
N ALA A 144 -1.52 8.24 -0.45
CA ALA A 144 -1.92 8.46 0.94
C ALA A 144 -1.14 7.53 1.89
N ALA A 145 -1.07 6.23 1.57
CA ALA A 145 -0.31 5.27 2.38
C ALA A 145 1.19 5.61 2.41
N CYS A 146 1.80 5.98 1.28
CA CYS A 146 3.20 6.44 1.25
C CYS A 146 3.44 7.64 2.17
N SER A 147 2.52 8.62 2.13
CA SER A 147 2.62 9.83 2.94
C SER A 147 2.52 9.51 4.44
N THR A 148 1.57 8.66 4.84
CA THR A 148 1.42 8.25 6.24
C THR A 148 2.58 7.37 6.70
N LEU A 149 3.04 6.43 5.87
CA LEU A 149 4.22 5.61 6.16
C LEU A 149 5.46 6.49 6.37
N ALA A 150 5.74 7.43 5.47
CA ALA A 150 6.89 8.32 5.55
C ALA A 150 6.92 9.11 6.88
N LYS A 151 5.75 9.54 7.35
CA LYS A 151 5.58 10.21 8.64
C LYS A 151 5.83 9.27 9.83
N LEU A 152 5.30 8.06 9.77
CA LEU A 152 5.44 7.08 10.84
C LEU A 152 6.89 6.58 10.96
N VAL A 153 7.55 6.21 9.86
CA VAL A 153 8.87 5.55 9.93
C VAL A 153 9.96 6.41 10.54
N VAL A 154 9.84 7.74 10.48
CA VAL A 154 10.82 8.66 11.08
C VAL A 154 10.60 8.86 12.59
N HIS A 155 9.49 8.38 13.14
CA HIS A 155 9.12 8.64 14.52
C HIS A 155 10.13 8.06 15.53
N PRO A 156 10.49 8.81 16.60
CA PRO A 156 11.53 8.37 17.53
C PRO A 156 11.26 7.04 18.22
N LEU A 157 9.98 6.73 18.47
CA LEU A 157 9.47 5.51 19.10
C LEU A 157 10.13 4.21 18.60
N TRP A 158 10.45 4.14 17.30
CA TRP A 158 11.00 2.92 16.69
C TRP A 158 12.50 2.75 16.92
N SER A 159 13.20 3.78 17.39
CA SER A 159 14.66 3.77 17.61
C SER A 159 15.48 3.31 16.39
N GLY A 160 15.00 3.62 15.18
CA GLY A 160 15.62 3.19 13.91
C GLY A 160 15.50 1.69 13.62
N ASN A 161 14.74 0.95 14.41
CA ASN A 161 14.46 -0.46 14.19
C ASN A 161 13.07 -0.60 13.54
N HIS A 162 12.99 -1.38 12.46
CA HIS A 162 11.73 -1.60 11.76
C HIS A 162 10.83 -2.66 12.43
N HIS A 163 11.37 -3.53 13.30
CA HIS A 163 10.58 -4.58 13.96
C HIS A 163 9.45 -4.04 14.86
N PRO A 164 9.68 -3.05 15.75
CA PRO A 164 8.60 -2.49 16.57
C PRO A 164 7.52 -1.82 15.71
N PHE A 165 7.92 -1.17 14.62
CA PHE A 165 6.98 -0.58 13.66
C PHE A 165 6.12 -1.66 12.99
N LEU A 166 6.74 -2.77 12.54
CA LEU A 166 6.01 -3.90 11.98
C LEU A 166 5.08 -4.58 12.99
N ASP A 167 5.51 -4.71 14.24
CA ASP A 167 4.71 -5.29 15.32
C ASP A 167 3.47 -4.43 15.59
N ALA A 168 3.62 -3.11 15.67
CA ALA A 168 2.50 -2.18 15.77
C ALA A 168 1.57 -2.25 14.55
N LEU A 169 2.13 -2.38 13.34
CA LEU A 169 1.36 -2.53 12.10
C LEU A 169 0.53 -3.82 12.07
N LYS A 170 1.15 -4.95 12.44
CA LYS A 170 0.48 -6.24 12.55
C LYS A 170 -0.63 -6.19 13.58
N PHE A 171 -0.37 -5.61 14.75
CA PHE A 171 -1.36 -5.45 15.81
C PHE A 171 -2.56 -4.61 15.32
N ALA A 172 -2.31 -3.43 14.75
CA ALA A 172 -3.36 -2.55 14.22
C ALA A 172 -4.21 -3.24 13.13
N ALA A 173 -3.55 -3.91 12.18
CA ALA A 173 -4.23 -4.64 11.13
C ALA A 173 -5.10 -5.77 11.69
N LEU A 174 -4.59 -6.58 12.64
CA LEU A 174 -5.35 -7.66 13.28
C LEU A 174 -6.54 -7.15 14.07
N CYS A 175 -6.40 -6.04 14.81
CA CYS A 175 -7.52 -5.40 15.50
C CYS A 175 -8.66 -5.04 14.53
N ARG A 176 -8.33 -4.69 13.28
CA ARG A 176 -9.32 -4.43 12.24
C ARG A 176 -9.86 -5.71 11.59
N VAL A 177 -9.01 -6.55 10.99
CA VAL A 177 -9.48 -7.61 10.08
C VAL A 177 -10.09 -8.80 10.80
N ASP A 178 -9.51 -9.21 11.92
CA ASP A 178 -10.01 -10.34 12.70
C ASP A 178 -9.29 -10.33 14.05
N ALA A 179 -9.85 -9.58 15.00
CA ALA A 179 -9.25 -9.46 16.33
C ALA A 179 -9.21 -10.80 17.08
N LYS A 180 -9.88 -11.86 16.58
CA LYS A 180 -9.82 -13.20 17.16
C LYS A 180 -9.04 -14.20 16.31
N ALA A 181 -8.43 -13.77 15.20
CA ALA A 181 -7.59 -14.64 14.40
C ALA A 181 -6.36 -15.02 15.21
N ASN A 182 -6.13 -16.32 15.34
CA ASN A 182 -4.90 -16.85 15.91
C ASN A 182 -3.84 -16.96 14.80
N VAL A 183 -3.46 -15.81 14.26
CA VAL A 183 -2.29 -15.69 13.39
C VAL A 183 -1.11 -15.61 14.34
N ASN A 184 -0.07 -16.41 14.12
CA ASN A 184 1.10 -16.61 15.00
C ASN A 184 1.88 -15.30 15.27
N LEU A 185 1.25 -14.37 16.00
CA LEU A 185 1.73 -13.04 16.32
C LEU A 185 2.63 -13.18 17.54
N SER A 186 3.89 -12.80 17.36
CA SER A 186 4.87 -12.73 18.43
C SER A 186 5.48 -11.33 18.39
N LEU A 187 5.17 -10.54 19.42
CA LEU A 187 5.68 -9.19 19.56
C LEU A 187 7.09 -9.29 20.16
N ARG A 188 8.11 -8.88 19.43
CA ARG A 188 9.51 -9.08 19.85
C ARG A 188 10.06 -7.91 20.66
N TRP A 189 9.33 -6.80 20.69
CA TRP A 189 9.80 -5.55 21.28
C TRP A 189 8.77 -4.89 22.20
N PRO A 190 9.21 -4.24 23.30
CA PRO A 190 10.51 -4.39 23.93
C PRO A 190 10.64 -5.76 24.60
N ALA A 191 11.78 -6.44 24.45
CA ALA A 191 11.97 -7.81 24.95
C ALA A 191 11.75 -7.94 26.47
N HIS A 192 12.02 -6.87 27.23
CA HIS A 192 11.90 -6.85 28.69
C HIS A 192 10.58 -6.25 29.19
N CYS A 193 9.63 -5.90 28.32
CA CYS A 193 8.35 -5.35 28.79
C CYS A 193 7.48 -6.48 29.36
N PRO A 194 7.14 -6.47 30.67
CA PRO A 194 6.39 -7.56 31.28
C PRO A 194 5.01 -7.75 30.65
N VAL A 195 4.35 -6.66 30.25
CA VAL A 195 3.04 -6.70 29.58
C VAL A 195 3.13 -7.40 28.23
N ILE A 196 4.19 -7.13 27.45
CA ILE A 196 4.38 -7.75 26.13
C ILE A 196 4.73 -9.24 26.29
N GLN A 197 5.54 -9.59 27.30
CA GLN A 197 5.83 -10.99 27.62
C GLN A 197 4.56 -11.76 28.02
N GLU A 198 3.73 -11.18 28.88
CA GLU A 198 2.44 -11.76 29.29
C GLU A 198 1.48 -11.90 28.10
N LEU A 199 1.38 -10.89 27.25
CA LEU A 199 0.58 -10.95 26.02
C LEU A 199 1.06 -12.08 25.09
N ASN A 200 2.37 -12.18 24.85
CA ASN A 200 2.94 -13.26 24.05
C ASN A 200 2.67 -14.64 24.67
N GLY A 201 2.76 -14.77 25.99
CA GLY A 201 2.40 -16.00 26.70
C GLY A 201 0.95 -16.43 26.39
N ARG A 202 0.00 -15.50 26.50
CA ARG A 202 -1.42 -15.75 26.18
C ARG A 202 -1.66 -16.11 24.72
N LEU A 203 -0.95 -15.45 23.79
CA LEU A 203 -1.04 -15.76 22.37
C LEU A 203 -0.51 -17.17 22.07
N MET A 204 0.60 -17.55 22.69
CA MET A 204 1.18 -18.90 22.56
C MET A 204 0.26 -19.97 23.14
N GLU A 205 -0.35 -19.74 24.30
CA GLU A 205 -1.32 -20.66 24.91
C GLU A 205 -2.57 -20.85 24.04
N ALA A 206 -3.09 -19.76 23.47
CA ALA A 206 -4.19 -19.83 22.51
C ALA A 206 -3.77 -20.58 21.23
N GLY A 207 -2.54 -20.35 20.75
CA GLY A 207 -1.86 -21.06 19.66
C GLY A 207 -1.95 -22.58 19.75
N ASN A 208 -1.70 -23.10 20.96
CA ASN A 208 -1.66 -24.54 21.22
C ASN A 208 -3.04 -25.19 21.33
N THR A 209 -4.10 -24.41 21.56
CA THR A 209 -5.42 -24.93 21.97
C THR A 209 -6.51 -24.71 20.94
N SER A 210 -6.43 -23.70 20.07
CA SER A 210 -7.51 -23.36 19.13
C SER A 210 -7.05 -22.53 17.93
N GLN A 211 -7.75 -22.66 16.81
CA GLN A 211 -7.55 -21.80 15.62
C GLN A 211 -8.02 -20.34 15.81
N SER A 212 -8.70 -20.04 16.91
CA SER A 212 -9.18 -18.69 17.26
C SER A 212 -8.77 -18.34 18.69
N LEU A 213 -8.47 -17.07 18.90
CA LEU A 213 -8.19 -16.51 20.22
C LEU A 213 -9.46 -16.55 21.10
N PRO A 214 -9.31 -16.82 22.41
CA PRO A 214 -10.45 -16.87 23.34
C PRO A 214 -11.16 -15.51 23.43
N GLU A 215 -10.38 -14.43 23.40
CA GLU A 215 -10.86 -13.05 23.36
C GLU A 215 -10.26 -12.28 22.19
N THR A 216 -10.75 -11.06 21.96
CA THR A 216 -10.18 -10.17 20.95
C THR A 216 -8.78 -9.71 21.39
N LEU A 217 -7.87 -9.53 20.44
CA LEU A 217 -6.48 -9.10 20.67
C LEU A 217 -6.36 -7.87 21.62
N PRO A 218 -7.16 -6.79 21.48
CA PRO A 218 -7.14 -5.69 22.45
C PRO A 218 -7.49 -6.09 23.88
N LYS A 219 -8.40 -7.06 24.07
CA LYS A 219 -8.80 -7.55 25.39
C LYS A 219 -7.73 -8.45 26.01
N LEU A 220 -7.07 -9.28 25.19
CA LEU A 220 -5.92 -10.06 25.66
C LEU A 220 -4.79 -9.16 26.13
N HIS A 221 -4.53 -8.07 25.39
CA HIS A 221 -3.55 -7.07 25.80
C HIS A 221 -3.97 -6.34 27.08
N MET A 222 -5.23 -5.91 27.19
CA MET A 222 -5.78 -5.31 28.42
C MET A 222 -5.65 -6.25 29.62
N ALA A 223 -6.00 -7.52 29.46
CA ALA A 223 -5.89 -8.51 30.52
C ALA A 223 -4.42 -8.81 30.89
N ALA A 224 -3.49 -8.73 29.92
CA ALA A 224 -2.05 -8.82 30.20
C ALA A 224 -1.59 -7.63 31.08
N ARG A 225 -2.08 -6.41 30.78
CA ARG A 225 -1.80 -5.21 31.59
C ARG A 225 -2.32 -5.32 33.01
N GLU A 226 -3.52 -5.86 33.19
CA GLU A 226 -4.12 -6.07 34.52
C GLU A 226 -3.39 -7.14 35.36
N THR A 227 -2.67 -8.06 34.71
CA THR A 227 -1.99 -9.18 35.37
C THR A 227 -0.60 -8.83 35.86
N VAL A 228 0.09 -7.92 35.16
CA VAL A 228 1.38 -7.39 35.61
C VAL A 228 1.12 -6.52 36.84
N PRO A 229 1.65 -6.88 38.03
CA PRO A 229 1.44 -6.08 39.23
C PRO A 229 1.92 -4.65 38.98
N GLY A 230 1.29 -3.67 39.62
CA GLY A 230 1.78 -2.28 39.67
C GLY A 230 3.07 -2.12 40.47
N SER A 231 4.04 -3.02 40.28
CA SER A 231 5.33 -3.11 40.95
C SER A 231 6.29 -2.04 40.47
N GLY A 232 5.87 -0.77 40.41
CA GLY A 232 6.73 0.39 40.13
C GLY A 232 7.45 0.42 38.78
N GLU A 233 7.53 -0.69 38.04
CA GLU A 233 8.05 -0.78 36.68
C GLU A 233 6.98 -0.22 35.74
N ARG A 234 7.25 0.99 35.26
CA ARG A 234 6.37 1.73 34.36
C ARG A 234 6.16 0.92 33.08
N GLU A 235 4.91 0.76 32.67
CA GLU A 235 4.56 0.13 31.40
C GLU A 235 5.34 0.79 30.26
N SER A 236 5.81 0.02 29.29
CA SER A 236 6.58 0.59 28.19
C SER A 236 5.69 1.48 27.33
N VAL A 237 6.23 2.60 26.83
CA VAL A 237 5.54 3.49 25.87
C VAL A 237 5.00 2.72 24.68
N PHE A 238 5.72 1.69 24.22
CA PHE A 238 5.25 0.81 23.14
C PHE A 238 3.98 0.03 23.51
N SER A 239 3.91 -0.53 24.72
CA SER A 239 2.68 -1.15 25.23
C SER A 239 1.53 -0.15 25.31
N GLU A 240 1.81 1.11 25.66
CA GLU A 240 0.79 2.16 25.66
C GLU A 240 0.25 2.45 24.25
N VAL A 241 1.14 2.53 23.26
CA VAL A 241 0.75 2.68 21.85
C VAL A 241 -0.15 1.54 21.40
N LEU A 242 0.19 0.28 21.72
CA LEU A 242 -0.66 -0.87 21.37
C LEU A 242 -2.04 -0.80 22.04
N PHE A 243 -2.11 -0.29 23.27
CA PHE A 243 -3.37 -0.11 23.98
C PHE A 243 -4.25 0.94 23.28
N CYS A 244 -3.70 2.10 22.95
CA CYS A 244 -4.39 3.15 22.20
C CYS A 244 -4.83 2.69 20.80
N ILE A 245 -3.98 1.91 20.10
CA ILE A 245 -4.35 1.26 18.84
C ILE A 245 -5.57 0.35 19.04
N GLY A 246 -5.56 -0.49 20.09
CA GLY A 246 -6.66 -1.39 20.41
C GLY A 246 -7.98 -0.69 20.74
N GLN A 247 -7.92 0.52 21.30
CA GLN A 247 -9.09 1.36 21.56
C GLN A 247 -9.59 2.10 20.30
N THR A 248 -8.67 2.47 19.41
CA THR A 248 -8.96 3.29 18.23
C THR A 248 -9.38 2.46 17.01
N ALA A 249 -8.82 1.26 16.87
CA ALA A 249 -9.09 0.39 15.74
C ALA A 249 -10.55 -0.06 15.71
N VAL A 250 -11.21 0.11 14.56
CA VAL A 250 -12.57 -0.37 14.32
C VAL A 250 -12.52 -1.73 13.68
N ALA A 251 -13.07 -2.74 14.34
CA ALA A 251 -13.16 -4.09 13.81
C ALA A 251 -14.10 -4.16 12.60
N GLU A 252 -13.67 -4.86 11.56
CA GLU A 252 -14.38 -5.04 10.32
C GLU A 252 -14.43 -6.52 9.91
N SER A 253 -15.40 -6.88 9.07
CA SER A 253 -15.42 -8.21 8.48
C SER A 253 -14.37 -8.29 7.37
N PRO A 254 -13.43 -9.25 7.42
CA PRO A 254 -12.38 -9.34 6.44
C PRO A 254 -12.94 -9.81 5.10
N SER A 255 -12.46 -9.20 4.01
CA SER A 255 -12.81 -9.60 2.65
C SER A 255 -12.31 -11.01 2.34
N LYS A 256 -12.83 -11.64 1.28
CA LYS A 256 -12.38 -12.97 0.83
C LYS A 256 -10.86 -13.01 0.56
N ALA A 257 -10.31 -11.92 0.05
CA ALA A 257 -8.88 -11.82 -0.25
C ALA A 257 -8.04 -11.66 1.04
N GLU A 258 -8.49 -10.84 1.99
CA GLU A 258 -7.83 -10.72 3.30
C GLU A 258 -7.84 -12.04 4.08
N LYS A 259 -8.97 -12.77 4.06
CA LYS A 259 -9.06 -14.12 4.64
C LYS A 259 -8.08 -15.11 4.00
N ALA A 260 -7.81 -14.98 2.69
CA ALA A 260 -6.86 -15.84 2.00
C ALA A 260 -5.42 -15.56 2.46
N GLN A 261 -5.06 -14.28 2.66
CA GLN A 261 -3.75 -13.89 3.20
C GLN A 261 -3.54 -14.40 4.63
N LEU A 262 -4.54 -14.21 5.50
CA LEU A 262 -4.47 -14.67 6.89
C LEU A 262 -4.24 -16.18 7.00
N ARG A 263 -4.87 -16.98 6.11
CA ARG A 263 -4.64 -18.44 6.04
C ARG A 263 -3.22 -18.84 5.64
N GLN A 264 -2.51 -17.94 4.97
CA GLN A 264 -1.11 -18.11 4.57
C GLN A 264 -0.15 -17.56 5.64
N GLY A 265 -0.66 -17.09 6.79
CA GLY A 265 0.15 -16.45 7.83
C GLY A 265 0.56 -15.01 7.49
N VAL A 266 -0.03 -14.40 6.47
CA VAL A 266 0.27 -13.04 6.02
C VAL A 266 -0.84 -12.09 6.51
N ILE A 267 -0.47 -11.05 7.25
CA ILE A 267 -1.40 -10.08 7.82
C ILE A 267 -1.67 -8.97 6.80
N PRO A 268 -2.90 -8.84 6.28
CA PRO A 268 -3.21 -7.81 5.30
C PRO A 268 -3.45 -6.46 5.97
N PHE A 269 -2.69 -5.44 5.59
CA PHE A 269 -2.83 -4.08 6.12
C PHE A 269 -3.27 -3.08 5.04
N GLN A 270 -3.94 -2.03 5.46
CA GLN A 270 -4.46 -0.96 4.63
C GLN A 270 -4.00 0.42 5.15
N GLY A 271 -4.27 1.48 4.38
CA GLY A 271 -3.96 2.86 4.80
C GLY A 271 -4.56 3.25 6.16
N LYS A 272 -5.79 2.81 6.44
CA LYS A 272 -6.45 3.07 7.73
C LYS A 272 -5.74 2.45 8.93
N ASP A 273 -5.04 1.32 8.76
CA ASP A 273 -4.28 0.73 9.86
C ASP A 273 -3.11 1.65 10.25
N LEU A 274 -2.51 2.32 9.26
CA LEU A 274 -1.48 3.34 9.48
C LEU A 274 -2.07 4.59 10.14
N ASP A 275 -3.28 5.00 9.73
CA ASP A 275 -3.95 6.15 10.32
C ASP A 275 -4.31 5.90 11.80
N VAL A 276 -4.66 4.65 12.16
CA VAL A 276 -4.87 4.23 13.56
C VAL A 276 -3.58 4.34 14.37
N ILE A 277 -2.44 3.86 13.85
CA ILE A 277 -1.14 3.97 14.54
C ILE A 277 -0.76 5.45 14.71
N LYS A 278 -0.91 6.24 13.65
CA LYS A 278 -0.64 7.69 13.69
C LYS A 278 -1.48 8.36 14.79
N LYS A 279 -2.78 8.08 14.81
CA LYS A 279 -3.69 8.65 15.80
C LYS A 279 -3.33 8.23 17.23
N ALA A 280 -2.99 6.96 17.45
CA ALA A 280 -2.57 6.48 18.77
C ALA A 280 -1.30 7.19 19.29
N ILE A 281 -0.31 7.40 18.42
CA ILE A 281 0.91 8.15 18.77
C ILE A 281 0.58 9.62 19.04
N ASP A 282 -0.23 10.26 18.18
CA ASP A 282 -0.62 11.66 18.35
C ASP A 282 -1.45 11.89 19.64
N GLU A 283 -2.31 10.95 20.02
CA GLU A 283 -3.07 11.02 21.28
C GLU A 283 -2.16 10.90 22.51
N LEU A 284 -1.17 10.01 22.46
CA LEU A 284 -0.19 9.86 23.53
C LEU A 284 0.74 11.06 23.64
N ALA A 285 1.04 11.74 22.53
CA ALA A 285 1.82 12.95 22.56
C ALA A 285 1.15 14.12 23.29
N LEU A 286 -0.16 14.04 23.52
CA LEU A 286 -0.91 15.02 24.30
C LEU A 286 -0.95 14.68 25.80
N THR A 287 -0.67 13.43 26.19
CA THR A 287 -0.97 12.92 27.53
C THR A 287 0.22 12.30 28.25
N ASP A 288 1.25 11.83 27.55
CA ASP A 288 2.44 11.18 28.12
C ASP A 288 3.71 12.00 27.87
N ASP A 289 4.31 12.48 28.95
CA ASP A 289 5.58 13.23 28.94
C ASP A 289 6.74 12.43 28.32
N GLN A 290 6.66 11.08 28.26
CA GLN A 290 7.67 10.24 27.61
C GLN A 290 7.59 10.25 26.08
N MET A 291 6.47 10.72 25.52
CA MET A 291 6.26 10.81 24.07
C MET A 291 5.85 12.23 23.66
N PRO A 292 6.66 13.27 23.90
CA PRO A 292 6.19 14.65 23.83
C PRO A 292 5.89 15.18 22.41
N PHE A 293 6.12 14.39 21.36
CA PHE A 293 6.06 14.87 19.98
C PHE A 293 5.05 14.08 19.15
N SER A 294 4.19 14.81 18.44
CA SER A 294 3.26 14.20 17.49
C SER A 294 3.99 13.70 16.24
N VAL A 295 3.36 12.77 15.53
CA VAL A 295 3.89 12.23 14.25
C VAL A 295 4.09 13.34 13.22
N GLU A 296 3.20 14.34 13.21
CA GLU A 296 3.27 15.44 12.24
C GLU A 296 4.39 16.43 12.56
N ASP A 297 4.59 16.75 13.84
CA ASP A 297 5.63 17.70 14.26
C ASP A 297 7.01 17.11 14.00
N VAL A 298 7.20 15.83 14.33
CA VAL A 298 8.41 15.08 14.02
C VAL A 298 8.70 15.12 12.52
N HIS A 299 7.74 14.71 11.68
CA HIS A 299 7.92 14.68 10.24
C HIS A 299 8.21 16.07 9.64
N THR A 300 7.54 17.10 10.15
CA THR A 300 7.76 18.49 9.72
C THR A 300 9.18 18.95 10.05
N ALA A 301 9.69 18.61 11.23
CA ALA A 301 11.06 18.92 11.62
C ALA A 301 12.09 18.13 10.78
N PHE A 302 11.84 16.85 10.48
CA PHE A 302 12.66 16.09 9.51
C PHE A 302 12.70 16.77 8.14
N LYS A 303 11.55 17.26 7.63
CA LYS A 303 11.49 18.02 6.37
C LYS A 303 12.23 19.36 6.42
N PHE A 304 12.23 20.01 7.57
CA PHE A 304 12.89 21.29 7.77
C PHE A 304 14.41 21.16 7.70
N ILE A 305 14.96 20.11 8.33
CA ILE A 305 16.40 19.80 8.34
C ILE A 305 16.86 19.16 7.03
N GLY A 306 15.97 18.39 6.38
CA GLY A 306 16.30 17.42 5.34
C GLY A 306 17.24 17.89 4.22
N HIS A 307 18.07 16.95 3.74
CA HIS A 307 19.08 17.18 2.73
C HIS A 307 18.55 16.92 1.30
N ARG A 308 18.80 17.85 0.37
CA ARG A 308 18.28 17.79 -1.01
C ARG A 308 18.92 16.70 -1.88
N SER A 309 20.05 16.12 -1.43
CA SER A 309 20.87 15.15 -2.17
C SER A 309 20.62 13.68 -1.82
N GLU A 310 19.64 13.35 -0.99
CA GLU A 310 19.41 11.97 -0.54
C GLU A 310 18.88 11.02 -1.65
N ILE A 311 19.38 9.79 -1.60
CA ILE A 311 19.02 8.66 -2.47
C ILE A 311 17.75 7.97 -1.94
N PRO A 312 16.82 7.52 -2.81
CA PRO A 312 16.83 7.64 -4.27
C PRO A 312 16.54 9.04 -4.81
N SER A 313 17.18 9.36 -5.93
CA SER A 313 16.72 10.41 -6.84
C SER A 313 15.46 9.93 -7.61
N ARG A 314 14.74 10.83 -8.28
CA ARG A 314 13.58 10.43 -9.10
C ARG A 314 13.96 9.44 -10.21
N GLN A 315 15.16 9.57 -10.77
CA GLN A 315 15.66 8.71 -11.84
C GLN A 315 16.03 7.31 -11.35
N LEU A 316 16.50 7.19 -10.10
CA LEU A 316 16.92 5.90 -9.51
C LEU A 316 15.78 5.13 -8.85
N LEU A 317 14.66 5.77 -8.52
CA LEU A 317 13.58 5.15 -7.75
C LEU A 317 13.06 3.86 -8.42
N GLN A 318 12.88 3.87 -9.73
CA GLN A 318 12.35 2.72 -10.46
C GLN A 318 13.32 1.54 -10.44
N SER A 319 14.61 1.77 -10.68
CA SER A 319 15.61 0.68 -10.69
C SER A 319 15.81 0.11 -9.29
N LEU A 320 15.85 0.96 -8.25
CA LEU A 320 15.93 0.50 -6.87
C LEU A 320 14.68 -0.28 -6.45
N ASP A 321 13.49 0.17 -6.85
CA ASP A 321 12.25 -0.55 -6.54
C ASP A 321 12.22 -1.93 -7.21
N ALA A 322 12.59 -2.01 -8.50
CA ALA A 322 12.69 -3.28 -9.20
C ALA A 322 13.70 -4.23 -8.52
N ARG A 323 14.88 -3.71 -8.15
CA ARG A 323 15.94 -4.47 -7.47
C ARG A 323 15.50 -4.97 -6.09
N ALA A 324 14.92 -4.11 -5.26
CA ALA A 324 14.40 -4.53 -3.95
C ALA A 324 13.25 -5.53 -4.07
N CYS A 325 12.39 -5.38 -5.07
CA CYS A 325 11.34 -6.36 -5.33
C CYS A 325 11.91 -7.71 -5.75
N LYS A 326 12.90 -7.74 -6.66
CA LYS A 326 13.63 -8.98 -7.02
C LYS A 326 14.28 -9.61 -5.79
N GLN A 327 14.88 -8.81 -4.91
CA GLN A 327 15.49 -9.31 -3.68
C GLN A 327 14.50 -10.06 -2.79
N VAL A 328 13.23 -9.63 -2.72
CA VAL A 328 12.19 -10.38 -2.01
C VAL A 328 11.98 -11.79 -2.59
N PHE A 329 12.07 -11.96 -3.92
CA PHE A 329 12.02 -13.30 -4.53
C PHE A 329 13.23 -14.14 -4.14
N ARG A 330 14.45 -13.56 -4.14
CA ARG A 330 15.67 -14.25 -3.70
C ARG A 330 15.58 -14.70 -2.25
N MET A 331 15.13 -13.81 -1.36
CA MET A 331 14.88 -14.12 0.05
C MET A 331 13.81 -15.20 0.26
N SER A 332 12.82 -15.28 -0.64
CA SER A 332 11.78 -16.31 -0.57
C SER A 332 12.26 -17.68 -1.03
N GLU A 333 13.15 -17.76 -2.03
CA GLU A 333 13.71 -19.03 -2.50
C GLU A 333 14.81 -19.56 -1.58
N ARG A 334 15.64 -18.67 -1.04
CA ARG A 334 16.72 -19.00 -0.11
C ARG A 334 16.73 -18.08 1.11
N PRO A 335 15.85 -18.34 2.09
CA PRO A 335 15.83 -17.59 3.34
C PRO A 335 17.17 -17.65 4.09
N ASP A 336 17.91 -18.76 3.99
CA ASP A 336 19.17 -18.95 4.74
C ASP A 336 20.35 -18.15 4.17
N LEU A 337 20.32 -17.80 2.88
CA LEU A 337 21.41 -17.06 2.20
C LEU A 337 21.14 -15.55 2.17
N PHE A 338 19.87 -15.16 2.00
CA PHE A 338 19.49 -13.75 1.80
C PHE A 338 18.58 -13.18 2.89
N GLY A 339 18.07 -14.02 3.80
CA GLY A 339 17.32 -13.58 4.96
C GLY A 339 18.27 -13.05 6.03
N SER A 340 18.08 -11.80 6.43
CA SER A 340 18.75 -11.24 7.61
C SER A 340 18.23 -11.94 8.86
N VAL A 341 18.90 -13.01 9.28
CA VAL A 341 18.85 -13.49 10.66
C VAL A 341 20.27 -13.52 11.20
N PRO A 342 20.63 -12.55 12.06
CA PRO A 342 21.48 -12.85 13.19
C PRO A 342 20.60 -12.80 14.45
N ASP A 343 20.20 -13.98 14.93
CA ASP A 343 19.63 -14.20 16.27
C ASP A 343 20.68 -14.00 17.39
N GLU A 344 21.72 -13.21 17.17
CA GLU A 344 22.93 -13.20 17.99
C GLU A 344 23.33 -11.83 18.55
N ILE A 345 22.35 -10.93 18.75
CA ILE A 345 22.56 -9.70 19.55
C ILE A 345 21.70 -9.76 20.81
N ALA A 346 21.95 -10.75 21.65
CA ALA A 346 21.49 -10.78 23.05
C ALA A 346 22.39 -11.61 23.99
N ALA A 347 23.39 -12.35 23.49
CA ALA A 347 24.15 -13.30 24.30
C ALA A 347 25.58 -12.86 24.69
N GLU A 348 26.08 -11.71 24.24
CA GLU A 348 27.42 -11.22 24.63
C GLU A 348 27.36 -10.18 25.76
N ALA A 349 26.99 -10.64 26.95
CA ALA A 349 27.31 -9.94 28.20
C ALA A 349 27.44 -10.97 29.34
N GLY A 350 28.47 -11.82 29.26
CA GLY A 350 28.73 -12.80 30.32
C GLY A 350 29.79 -13.84 30.00
N GLN A 351 30.96 -13.44 29.49
CA GLN A 351 32.12 -14.34 29.45
C GLN A 351 32.77 -14.40 30.85
N ALA A 352 32.71 -15.58 31.47
CA ALA A 352 33.69 -16.05 32.45
C ALA A 352 34.16 -17.46 32.01
N PRO A 353 35.43 -17.83 32.24
CA PRO A 353 36.14 -18.79 31.40
C PRO A 353 35.84 -20.25 31.74
N GLU A 354 35.90 -21.07 30.69
CA GLU A 354 36.05 -22.52 30.76
C GLU A 354 37.36 -22.92 31.47
N GLU A 355 37.27 -23.91 32.36
CA GLU A 355 38.34 -24.88 32.57
C GLU A 355 37.74 -26.27 32.91
N ASP A 356 37.86 -27.14 31.93
CA ASP A 356 38.47 -28.48 32.00
C ASP A 356 37.72 -29.73 32.53
N GLN A 357 37.79 -30.75 31.66
CA GLN A 357 37.86 -32.21 31.90
C GLN A 357 36.59 -33.08 32.05
N ALA A 358 36.18 -33.67 30.91
CA ALA A 358 36.25 -35.11 30.57
C ALA A 358 35.56 -36.19 31.48
N PRO A 359 35.31 -37.43 30.97
CA PRO A 359 33.97 -38.01 30.99
C PRO A 359 33.84 -39.25 31.88
N ARG A 360 32.62 -39.55 32.37
CA ARG A 360 32.30 -40.86 32.96
C ARG A 360 30.99 -41.45 32.49
N SER A 361 31.11 -42.73 32.22
CA SER A 361 30.19 -43.66 31.59
C SER A 361 29.10 -44.20 32.55
N ARG A 362 28.14 -44.94 31.97
CA ARG A 362 27.34 -46.05 32.57
C ARG A 362 26.18 -45.60 33.49
N THR A 363 24.97 -46.17 33.52
CA THR A 363 24.39 -47.40 32.95
C THR A 363 22.84 -47.32 32.97
N ARG A 364 22.21 -48.15 32.15
CA ARG A 364 20.78 -48.49 32.02
C ARG A 364 20.00 -48.74 33.32
N HIS A 365 18.72 -48.35 33.32
CA HIS A 365 17.65 -49.11 33.99
C HIS A 365 16.38 -49.17 33.12
N ARG A 366 16.01 -50.40 32.73
CA ARG A 366 14.71 -50.75 32.14
C ARG A 366 14.09 -51.80 33.06
N GLY A 367 12.89 -51.52 33.55
CA GLY A 367 12.18 -52.35 34.51
C GLY A 367 11.70 -53.68 33.92
N ARG A 368 11.56 -54.69 34.80
CA ARG A 368 10.70 -55.84 34.55
C ARG A 368 10.16 -56.41 35.86
N VAL A 369 8.84 -56.33 35.97
CA VAL A 369 8.00 -56.92 37.01
C VAL A 369 8.10 -58.44 36.94
N ARG A 370 8.37 -59.09 38.08
CA ARG A 370 8.28 -60.54 38.26
C ARG A 370 7.54 -60.79 39.57
N ALA A 371 6.32 -61.30 39.48
CA ALA A 371 5.53 -61.77 40.60
C ALA A 371 5.74 -63.28 40.72
N ASP A 372 6.41 -63.72 41.78
CA ASP A 372 6.43 -65.12 42.21
C ASP A 372 5.41 -65.30 43.32
N ASN A 373 4.63 -66.37 43.18
CA ASN A 373 3.55 -66.77 44.06
C ASN A 373 3.90 -68.13 44.67
N GLN A 374 3.52 -68.29 45.93
CA GLN A 374 3.12 -69.54 46.62
C GLN A 374 4.20 -70.49 47.16
N SER A 375 4.34 -70.43 48.49
CA SER A 375 4.38 -71.62 49.33
C SER A 375 2.95 -72.08 49.64
N ARG A 376 2.60 -73.35 49.35
CA ARG A 376 1.74 -74.18 50.22
C ARG A 376 1.67 -75.64 49.76
N SER A 377 1.84 -76.50 50.76
CA SER A 377 1.86 -77.96 50.76
C SER A 377 0.52 -78.60 50.32
N PRO A 378 0.51 -79.72 49.58
CA PRO A 378 -0.71 -80.48 49.32
C PRO A 378 -0.85 -81.67 50.29
N ARG A 379 -1.99 -81.70 50.98
CA ARG A 379 -2.56 -82.91 51.61
C ARG A 379 -3.11 -83.85 50.54
N ALA A 380 -3.01 -85.15 50.84
CA ALA A 380 -3.46 -86.28 50.04
C ALA A 380 -4.95 -86.20 49.64
N VAL A 381 -5.24 -86.53 48.38
CA VAL A 381 -6.60 -86.75 47.85
C VAL A 381 -6.59 -87.97 46.92
N ASP A 382 -7.68 -88.74 47.03
CA ASP A 382 -7.98 -90.08 46.50
C ASP A 382 -7.55 -90.44 45.06
N PRO A 383 -7.05 -91.68 44.82
CA PRO A 383 -6.64 -92.15 43.50
C PRO A 383 -7.76 -92.31 42.46
N ASN A 384 -9.02 -92.53 42.88
CA ASN A 384 -10.13 -92.81 41.94
C ASN A 384 -10.82 -91.56 41.35
N SER A 385 -10.41 -90.36 41.70
CA SER A 385 -10.91 -89.10 41.11
C SER A 385 -10.02 -88.56 39.97
N SER A 386 -8.76 -89.01 39.89
CA SER A 386 -7.76 -88.45 38.99
C SER A 386 -7.94 -88.89 37.52
N ALA A 387 -8.28 -90.16 37.29
CA ALA A 387 -8.40 -90.72 35.94
C ALA A 387 -9.63 -90.19 35.18
N ALA A 388 -10.74 -89.94 35.88
CA ALA A 388 -11.93 -89.30 35.29
C ALA A 388 -11.66 -87.82 34.96
N ARG A 389 -11.02 -87.07 35.86
CA ARG A 389 -10.63 -85.67 35.62
C ARG A 389 -9.62 -85.53 34.47
N PHE A 390 -8.66 -86.46 34.33
CA PHE A 390 -7.70 -86.43 33.23
C PHE A 390 -8.37 -86.64 31.87
N ARG A 391 -9.27 -87.64 31.73
CA ARG A 391 -9.99 -87.90 30.47
C ARG A 391 -10.97 -86.78 30.10
N SER A 392 -11.62 -86.17 31.09
CA SER A 392 -12.46 -84.98 30.86
C SER A 392 -11.62 -83.77 30.43
N ARG A 393 -10.43 -83.58 31.01
CA ARG A 393 -9.53 -82.47 30.67
C ARG A 393 -8.92 -82.61 29.28
N THR A 394 -8.53 -83.81 28.83
CA THR A 394 -8.05 -84.02 27.45
C THR A 394 -9.15 -83.86 26.40
N ARG A 395 -10.39 -84.26 26.71
CA ARG A 395 -11.54 -84.01 25.81
C ARG A 395 -11.88 -82.52 25.71
N LEU A 396 -11.87 -81.79 26.83
CA LEU A 396 -12.05 -80.34 26.86
C LEU A 396 -10.96 -79.60 26.09
N THR A 397 -9.70 -80.03 26.17
CA THR A 397 -8.61 -79.39 25.41
C THR A 397 -8.70 -79.65 23.91
N LEU A 398 -9.14 -80.84 23.47
CA LEU A 398 -9.34 -81.12 22.05
C LEU A 398 -10.53 -80.34 21.47
N GLN A 399 -11.63 -80.25 22.22
CA GLN A 399 -12.79 -79.45 21.83
C GLN A 399 -12.44 -77.95 21.74
N GLN A 400 -11.63 -77.44 22.68
CA GLN A 400 -11.13 -76.06 22.63
C GLN A 400 -10.19 -75.79 21.44
N VAL A 401 -9.40 -76.77 21.02
CA VAL A 401 -8.53 -76.64 19.83
C VAL A 401 -9.35 -76.61 18.55
N GLU A 402 -10.38 -77.46 18.44
CA GLU A 402 -11.29 -77.47 17.28
C GLU A 402 -12.10 -76.16 17.19
N GLU A 403 -12.60 -75.65 18.32
CA GLU A 403 -13.26 -74.33 18.37
C GLU A 403 -12.30 -73.19 17.97
N LEU A 404 -11.03 -73.24 18.40
CA LEU A 404 -10.01 -72.27 17.99
C LEU A 404 -9.71 -72.33 16.49
N GLU A 405 -9.69 -73.51 15.88
CA GLU A 405 -9.48 -73.66 14.44
C GLU A 405 -10.65 -73.11 13.62
N VAL A 406 -11.88 -73.31 14.09
CA VAL A 406 -13.08 -72.71 13.48
C VAL A 406 -13.03 -71.19 13.57
N ILE A 407 -12.71 -70.63 14.74
CA ILE A 407 -12.56 -69.18 14.93
C ILE A 407 -11.45 -68.62 14.04
N LYS A 408 -10.33 -69.34 13.90
CA LYS A 408 -9.22 -68.92 13.05
C LYS A 408 -9.62 -68.86 11.57
N HIS A 409 -10.36 -69.85 11.07
CA HIS A 409 -10.85 -69.83 9.70
C HIS A 409 -11.88 -68.73 9.47
N GLN A 410 -12.78 -68.50 10.43
CA GLN A 410 -13.75 -67.40 10.36
C GLN A 410 -13.05 -66.04 10.36
N ASN A 411 -12.06 -65.83 11.22
CA ASN A 411 -11.27 -64.60 11.25
C ASN A 411 -10.46 -64.39 9.96
N ALA A 412 -9.87 -65.44 9.40
CA ALA A 412 -9.17 -65.35 8.12
C ALA A 412 -10.11 -64.95 6.98
N GLY A 413 -11.33 -65.50 6.96
CA GLY A 413 -12.38 -65.12 6.01
C GLY A 413 -12.78 -63.64 6.17
N ALA A 414 -13.06 -63.20 7.40
CA ALA A 414 -13.43 -61.82 7.69
C ALA A 414 -12.33 -60.80 7.34
N ILE A 415 -11.06 -61.16 7.55
CA ILE A 415 -9.92 -60.31 7.15
C ILE A 415 -9.81 -60.23 5.63
N ALA A 416 -10.03 -61.33 4.91
CA ALA A 416 -9.99 -61.33 3.45
C ALA A 416 -11.12 -60.48 2.83
N THR A 417 -12.33 -60.55 3.39
CA THR A 417 -13.46 -59.72 2.92
C THR A 417 -13.20 -58.24 3.19
N LEU A 418 -12.77 -57.88 4.41
CA LEU A 418 -12.44 -56.48 4.75
C LEU A 418 -11.32 -55.92 3.86
N LYS A 419 -10.31 -56.74 3.54
CA LYS A 419 -9.24 -56.32 2.64
C LYS A 419 -9.78 -56.04 1.24
N SER A 420 -10.63 -56.93 0.71
CA SER A 420 -11.25 -56.74 -0.61
C SER A 420 -12.11 -55.47 -0.66
N GLU A 421 -12.92 -55.23 0.36
CA GLU A 421 -13.76 -54.03 0.47
C GLU A 421 -12.91 -52.75 0.56
N HIS A 422 -11.80 -52.80 1.29
CA HIS A 422 -10.88 -51.67 1.41
C HIS A 422 -10.14 -51.38 0.09
N ASP A 423 -9.70 -52.41 -0.62
CA ASP A 423 -9.04 -52.26 -1.92
C ASP A 423 -10.02 -51.68 -2.96
N GLU A 424 -11.29 -52.09 -2.93
CA GLU A 424 -12.36 -51.52 -3.78
C GLU A 424 -12.67 -50.07 -3.42
N ALA A 425 -12.74 -49.74 -2.13
CA ALA A 425 -12.94 -48.37 -1.67
C ALA A 425 -11.79 -47.44 -2.10
N ILE A 426 -10.53 -47.90 -2.02
CA ILE A 426 -9.37 -47.14 -2.50
C ILE A 426 -9.48 -46.90 -4.01
N ALA A 427 -9.83 -47.92 -4.79
CA ALA A 427 -9.96 -47.79 -6.24
C ALA A 427 -11.05 -46.76 -6.60
N SER A 428 -12.22 -46.83 -5.94
CA SER A 428 -13.32 -45.88 -6.14
C SER A 428 -12.96 -44.45 -5.72
N LEU A 429 -12.20 -44.28 -4.63
CA LEU A 429 -11.71 -42.96 -4.21
C LEU A 429 -10.74 -42.39 -5.23
N LYS A 430 -9.84 -43.21 -5.76
CA LYS A 430 -8.84 -42.79 -6.75
C LYS A 430 -9.51 -42.32 -8.04
N THR A 431 -10.46 -43.08 -8.57
CA THR A 431 -11.18 -42.67 -9.79
C THR A 431 -11.93 -41.36 -9.58
N LYS A 432 -12.59 -41.20 -8.44
CA LYS A 432 -13.28 -39.95 -8.11
C LYS A 432 -12.32 -38.75 -8.03
N PHE A 433 -11.15 -38.93 -7.42
CA PHE A 433 -10.12 -37.89 -7.37
C PHE A 433 -9.60 -37.52 -8.76
N ASP A 434 -9.39 -38.51 -9.63
CA ASP A 434 -8.93 -38.28 -11.00
C ASP A 434 -10.00 -37.52 -11.83
N ASP A 435 -11.28 -37.89 -11.70
CA ASP A 435 -12.41 -37.21 -12.34
C ASP A 435 -12.54 -35.76 -11.85
N ASP A 436 -12.47 -35.54 -10.54
CA ASP A 436 -12.54 -34.21 -9.92
C ASP A 436 -11.35 -33.32 -10.38
N LEU A 437 -10.14 -33.89 -10.48
CA LEU A 437 -8.97 -33.17 -11.01
C LEU A 437 -9.13 -32.82 -12.48
N GLN A 438 -9.69 -33.72 -13.30
CA GLN A 438 -9.94 -33.46 -14.72
C GLN A 438 -11.02 -32.39 -14.93
N ALA A 439 -12.10 -32.43 -14.14
CA ALA A 439 -13.14 -31.41 -14.16
C ALA A 439 -12.58 -30.03 -13.76
N LEU A 440 -11.73 -30.00 -12.73
CA LEU A 440 -11.09 -28.77 -12.27
C LEU A 440 -10.14 -28.20 -13.34
N ARG A 441 -9.33 -29.03 -14.00
CA ARG A 441 -8.46 -28.61 -15.11
C ARG A 441 -9.25 -28.00 -16.26
N SER A 442 -10.35 -28.65 -16.66
CA SER A 442 -11.24 -28.13 -17.71
C SER A 442 -11.86 -26.78 -17.33
N GLN A 443 -12.25 -26.60 -16.06
CA GLN A 443 -12.77 -25.34 -15.56
C GLN A 443 -11.73 -24.22 -15.58
N TYR A 444 -10.47 -24.51 -15.20
CA TYR A 444 -9.39 -23.53 -15.27
C TYR A 444 -9.02 -23.17 -16.70
N ALA A 445 -9.00 -24.14 -17.62
CA ALA A 445 -8.75 -23.88 -19.04
C ALA A 445 -9.81 -22.96 -19.66
N GLY A 446 -11.10 -23.19 -19.36
CA GLY A 446 -12.19 -22.30 -19.79
C GLY A 446 -12.05 -20.89 -19.24
N ARG A 447 -11.80 -20.75 -17.93
CA ARG A 447 -11.58 -19.45 -17.29
C ARG A 447 -10.38 -18.71 -17.85
N LEU A 448 -9.31 -19.41 -18.20
CA LEU A 448 -8.13 -18.80 -18.80
C LEU A 448 -8.47 -18.22 -20.18
N GLY A 449 -9.22 -18.95 -21.00
CA GLY A 449 -9.71 -18.45 -22.29
C GLY A 449 -10.61 -17.22 -22.16
N ASP A 450 -11.51 -17.21 -21.17
CA ASP A 450 -12.36 -16.03 -20.89
C ASP A 450 -11.53 -14.79 -20.51
N ILE A 451 -10.50 -14.98 -19.68
CA ILE A 451 -9.58 -13.91 -19.25
C ILE A 451 -8.75 -13.40 -20.43
N GLU A 452 -8.26 -14.27 -21.30
CA GLU A 452 -7.51 -13.88 -22.51
C GLU A 452 -8.40 -13.08 -23.47
N ALA A 453 -9.64 -13.51 -23.68
CA ALA A 453 -10.61 -12.79 -24.52
C ALA A 453 -10.96 -11.41 -23.92
N GLU A 454 -11.10 -11.31 -22.59
CA GLU A 454 -11.32 -10.04 -21.91
C GLU A 454 -10.10 -9.11 -21.99
N ASN A 455 -8.90 -9.65 -21.82
CA ASN A 455 -7.66 -8.87 -21.92
C ASN A 455 -7.46 -8.32 -23.34
N THR A 456 -7.82 -9.11 -24.37
CA THR A 456 -7.77 -8.67 -25.77
C THR A 456 -8.73 -7.49 -26.00
N ARG A 457 -9.99 -7.60 -25.51
CA ARG A 457 -10.97 -6.49 -25.57
C ARG A 457 -10.50 -5.24 -24.84
N ALA A 458 -9.87 -5.40 -23.68
CA ALA A 458 -9.32 -4.29 -22.92
C ALA A 458 -8.17 -3.60 -23.67
N SER A 459 -7.29 -4.38 -24.29
CA SER A 459 -6.18 -3.87 -25.13
C SER A 459 -6.68 -3.06 -26.33
N ASP A 460 -7.71 -3.56 -27.04
CA ASP A 460 -8.31 -2.86 -28.18
C ASP A 460 -8.96 -1.52 -27.74
N THR A 461 -9.61 -1.53 -26.58
CA THR A 461 -10.20 -0.33 -25.98
C THR A 461 -9.13 0.68 -25.61
N ALA A 462 -8.04 0.25 -24.99
CA ALA A 462 -6.92 1.12 -24.63
C ALA A 462 -6.25 1.74 -25.86
N THR A 463 -6.10 0.96 -26.94
CA THR A 463 -5.56 1.45 -28.22
C THR A 463 -6.47 2.52 -28.83
N THR A 464 -7.79 2.32 -28.75
CA THR A 464 -8.78 3.29 -29.24
C THR A 464 -8.75 4.58 -28.42
N GLN A 465 -8.64 4.48 -27.09
CA GLN A 465 -8.51 5.64 -26.22
C GLN A 465 -7.21 6.42 -26.46
N ALA A 466 -6.09 5.73 -26.70
CA ALA A 466 -4.81 6.36 -27.02
C ALA A 466 -4.92 7.22 -28.29
N ARG A 467 -5.55 6.71 -29.35
CA ARG A 467 -5.80 7.47 -30.59
C ARG A 467 -6.65 8.72 -30.35
N LEU A 468 -7.72 8.60 -29.56
CA LEU A 468 -8.58 9.74 -29.22
C LEU A 468 -7.81 10.82 -28.44
N ILE A 469 -6.94 10.42 -27.51
CA ILE A 469 -6.11 11.35 -26.75
C ILE A 469 -5.15 12.10 -27.67
N ASP A 470 -4.53 11.42 -28.63
CA ASP A 470 -3.62 12.05 -29.58
C ASP A 470 -4.35 13.01 -30.52
N ASP A 471 -5.55 12.66 -30.98
CA ASP A 471 -6.41 13.56 -31.76
C ASP A 471 -6.77 14.83 -30.96
N LEU A 472 -7.12 14.68 -29.67
CA LEU A 472 -7.43 15.81 -28.79
C LEU A 472 -6.20 16.71 -28.55
N LYS A 473 -5.00 16.13 -28.43
CA LYS A 473 -3.75 16.90 -28.33
C LYS A 473 -3.50 17.70 -29.60
N ILE A 474 -3.67 17.10 -30.78
CA ILE A 474 -3.53 17.78 -32.06
C ILE A 474 -4.52 18.95 -32.16
N GLN A 475 -5.79 18.73 -31.79
CA GLN A 475 -6.79 19.80 -31.76
C GLN A 475 -6.40 20.93 -30.79
N SER A 476 -5.91 20.60 -29.59
CA SER A 476 -5.45 21.58 -28.60
C SER A 476 -4.32 22.46 -29.14
N ILE A 477 -3.35 21.88 -29.86
CA ILE A 477 -2.26 22.61 -30.51
C ILE A 477 -2.81 23.56 -31.58
N ILE A 478 -3.74 23.10 -32.42
CA ILE A 478 -4.38 23.92 -33.46
C ILE A 478 -5.14 25.10 -32.83
N PHE A 479 -5.93 24.85 -31.78
CA PHE A 479 -6.65 25.91 -31.07
C PHE A 479 -5.70 26.94 -30.45
N SER A 480 -4.60 26.49 -29.87
CA SER A 480 -3.59 27.38 -29.29
C SER A 480 -2.94 28.28 -30.35
N ALA A 481 -2.63 27.74 -31.53
CA ALA A 481 -2.09 28.51 -32.65
C ALA A 481 -3.10 29.54 -33.19
N HIS A 482 -4.39 29.18 -33.28
CA HIS A 482 -5.46 30.11 -33.64
C HIS A 482 -5.60 31.25 -32.63
N LEU A 483 -5.55 30.95 -31.32
CA LEU A 483 -5.61 31.97 -30.27
C LEU A 483 -4.43 32.95 -30.36
N ALA A 484 -3.21 32.46 -30.60
CA ALA A 484 -2.05 33.33 -30.81
C ALA A 484 -2.23 34.25 -32.04
N THR A 485 -2.80 33.72 -33.13
CA THR A 485 -3.11 34.50 -34.35
C THR A 485 -4.18 35.56 -34.09
N LEU A 486 -5.19 35.27 -33.27
CA LEU A 486 -6.21 36.25 -32.89
C LEU A 486 -5.63 37.34 -31.99
N SER A 487 -4.80 36.97 -31.02
CA SER A 487 -4.14 37.93 -30.11
C SER A 487 -3.22 38.91 -30.85
N THR A 488 -2.47 38.42 -31.85
CA THR A 488 -1.63 39.28 -32.70
C THR A 488 -2.45 40.24 -33.54
N LYS A 489 -3.55 39.76 -34.17
CA LYS A 489 -4.49 40.63 -34.90
C LYS A 489 -5.12 41.68 -33.99
N GLN A 490 -5.52 41.31 -32.77
CA GLN A 490 -6.07 42.24 -31.79
C GLN A 490 -5.05 43.35 -31.45
N SER A 491 -3.80 42.97 -31.16
CA SER A 491 -2.73 43.93 -30.85
C SER A 491 -2.48 44.90 -32.03
N GLU A 492 -2.54 44.42 -33.27
CA GLU A 492 -2.43 45.28 -34.45
C GLU A 492 -3.60 46.26 -34.56
N THR A 493 -4.83 45.80 -34.30
CA THR A 493 -6.00 46.69 -34.30
C THR A 493 -5.92 47.76 -33.22
N GLU A 494 -5.49 47.40 -32.00
CA GLU A 494 -5.28 48.36 -30.91
C GLU A 494 -4.22 49.40 -31.27
N ARG A 495 -3.12 48.98 -31.91
CA ARG A 495 -2.09 49.90 -32.42
C ARG A 495 -2.67 50.89 -33.43
N ARG A 496 -3.45 50.42 -34.42
CA ARG A 496 -4.08 51.30 -35.43
C ARG A 496 -5.05 52.29 -34.79
N CYS A 497 -5.85 51.86 -33.81
CA CYS A 497 -6.73 52.75 -33.05
C CYS A 497 -5.94 53.83 -32.31
N ASN A 498 -4.81 53.48 -31.69
CA ASN A 498 -3.94 54.43 -31.00
C ASN A 498 -3.29 55.44 -31.97
N GLU A 499 -2.85 54.99 -33.15
CA GLU A 499 -2.33 55.86 -34.21
C GLU A 499 -3.40 56.87 -34.70
N GLN A 500 -4.64 56.39 -34.93
CA GLN A 500 -5.76 57.25 -35.29
C GLN A 500 -6.11 58.28 -34.20
N ALA A 501 -6.13 57.84 -32.93
CA ALA A 501 -6.37 58.74 -31.80
C ALA A 501 -5.29 59.84 -31.72
N GLY A 502 -4.03 59.50 -32.01
CA GLY A 502 -2.92 60.46 -32.11
C GLY A 502 -3.14 61.49 -33.23
N LEU A 503 -3.53 61.05 -34.42
CA LEU A 503 -3.83 61.94 -35.55
C LEU A 503 -4.97 62.92 -35.22
N ILE A 504 -6.06 62.42 -34.62
CA ILE A 504 -7.19 63.27 -34.20
C ILE A 504 -6.72 64.36 -33.24
N ARG A 505 -5.87 64.02 -32.26
CA ARG A 505 -5.32 64.99 -31.31
C ARG A 505 -4.51 66.08 -32.02
N THR A 506 -3.62 65.71 -32.94
CA THR A 506 -2.82 66.68 -33.69
C THR A 506 -3.68 67.63 -34.54
N LEU A 507 -4.75 67.11 -35.17
CA LEU A 507 -5.70 67.92 -35.94
C LEU A 507 -6.50 68.86 -35.03
N GLN A 508 -6.86 68.43 -33.82
CA GLN A 508 -7.51 69.28 -32.83
C GLN A 508 -6.60 70.43 -32.36
N GLU A 509 -5.31 70.13 -32.11
CA GLU A 509 -4.30 71.13 -31.75
C GLU A 509 -4.05 72.14 -32.87
N GLU A 510 -3.93 71.68 -34.12
CA GLU A 510 -3.78 72.56 -35.29
C GLU A 510 -5.00 73.46 -35.51
N ASN A 511 -6.22 72.91 -35.42
CA ASN A 511 -7.44 73.71 -35.46
C ASN A 511 -7.47 74.77 -34.35
N GLY A 512 -7.00 74.44 -33.15
CA GLY A 512 -6.84 75.39 -32.05
C GLY A 512 -5.90 76.54 -32.42
N ARG A 513 -4.73 76.23 -32.99
CA ARG A 513 -3.75 77.23 -33.46
C ARG A 513 -4.30 78.13 -34.58
N LEU A 514 -5.02 77.54 -35.53
CA LEU A 514 -5.66 78.29 -36.62
C LEU A 514 -6.72 79.26 -36.09
N ARG A 515 -7.56 78.83 -35.14
CA ARG A 515 -8.55 79.70 -34.49
C ARG A 515 -7.89 80.87 -33.74
N GLN A 516 -6.80 80.61 -33.02
CA GLN A 516 -6.02 81.67 -32.35
C GLN A 516 -5.41 82.65 -33.35
N SER A 517 -4.90 82.16 -34.48
CA SER A 517 -4.32 82.99 -35.55
C SER A 517 -5.38 83.85 -36.25
N ALA A 518 -6.58 83.31 -36.45
CA ALA A 518 -7.72 84.05 -37.01
C ALA A 518 -8.19 85.18 -36.08
N TRP A 519 -8.12 84.99 -34.74
CA TRP A 519 -8.40 86.05 -33.77
C TRP A 519 -7.31 87.12 -33.67
N ALA A 520 -6.08 86.84 -34.10
CA ALA A 520 -4.98 87.81 -34.10
C ALA A 520 -4.93 88.69 -35.36
N ALA A 521 -5.80 88.48 -36.34
CA ALA A 521 -5.92 89.34 -37.52
C ALA A 521 -6.67 90.64 -37.18
N PRO A 522 -6.20 91.82 -37.61
CA PRO A 522 -6.86 93.10 -37.32
C PRO A 522 -8.21 93.18 -38.05
N ALA A 523 -9.27 93.49 -37.30
CA ALA A 523 -10.63 93.62 -37.78
C ALA A 523 -10.75 94.70 -38.88
N PRO A 524 -11.30 94.37 -40.07
CA PRO A 524 -11.96 95.38 -40.87
C PRO A 524 -13.35 95.65 -40.28
N THR A 525 -13.67 96.94 -40.24
CA THR A 525 -14.95 97.52 -39.86
C THR A 525 -16.14 96.80 -40.48
N ALA A 526 -17.16 96.66 -39.65
CA ALA A 526 -18.46 96.06 -39.92
C ALA A 526 -19.11 96.55 -41.23
N GLU A 527 -19.66 95.61 -41.99
CA GLU A 527 -21.08 95.62 -42.37
C GLU A 527 -21.50 94.28 -43.03
N HIS A 528 -22.70 93.83 -42.64
CA HIS A 528 -23.56 92.82 -43.26
C HIS A 528 -23.43 91.30 -42.97
N THR A 529 -24.52 90.80 -42.36
CA THR A 529 -25.21 89.49 -42.51
C THR A 529 -24.41 88.23 -42.12
N SER A 530 -24.56 87.69 -40.91
CA SER A 530 -25.68 86.88 -40.39
C SER A 530 -25.99 85.64 -41.23
N THR A 531 -26.01 84.50 -40.52
CA THR A 531 -26.34 83.13 -40.93
C THR A 531 -25.25 82.34 -41.66
N VAL A 532 -24.67 81.35 -40.96
CA VAL A 532 -24.24 80.01 -41.43
C VAL A 532 -23.38 79.30 -40.34
N PHE A 533 -22.86 80.00 -39.33
CA PHE A 533 -21.93 79.41 -38.34
C PHE A 533 -22.57 78.92 -37.03
N ASN A 534 -23.71 78.22 -37.09
CA ASN A 534 -24.41 77.71 -35.90
C ASN A 534 -24.79 76.22 -35.95
N GLU A 535 -24.10 75.42 -36.76
CA GLU A 535 -24.48 74.00 -36.99
C GLU A 535 -23.43 72.96 -36.57
N TRP A 536 -22.38 73.36 -35.82
CA TRP A 536 -21.27 72.46 -35.44
C TRP A 536 -21.03 72.37 -33.91
N SER A 537 -22.00 72.81 -33.09
CA SER A 537 -21.88 72.81 -31.63
C SER A 537 -22.75 71.76 -30.92
N GLN A 538 -23.15 70.69 -31.60
CA GLN A 538 -23.86 69.56 -30.98
C GLN A 538 -23.39 68.24 -31.59
N VAL A 539 -22.31 67.68 -31.02
CA VAL A 539 -22.17 66.23 -30.87
C VAL A 539 -21.73 66.00 -29.43
N ASP A 540 -22.71 65.76 -28.57
CA ASP A 540 -22.51 65.37 -27.19
C ASP A 540 -21.76 64.04 -27.11
N VAL A 541 -20.65 64.05 -26.36
CA VAL A 541 -20.01 62.85 -25.84
C VAL A 541 -20.89 62.34 -24.70
N ALA A 542 -21.84 61.47 -25.01
CA ALA A 542 -22.59 60.74 -24.00
C ALA A 542 -21.75 59.55 -23.50
N ALA A 543 -21.11 59.74 -22.34
CA ALA A 543 -20.66 58.65 -21.49
C ALA A 543 -21.89 57.86 -20.99
N GLY A 544 -22.12 56.68 -21.55
CA GLY A 544 -23.17 55.75 -21.12
C GLY A 544 -22.56 54.56 -20.37
N ASN A 545 -22.50 54.65 -19.05
CA ASN A 545 -22.46 53.46 -18.19
C ASN A 545 -23.82 52.77 -18.28
N GLY A 546 -23.85 51.52 -18.75
CA GLY A 546 -25.07 50.71 -18.84
C GLY A 546 -24.74 49.22 -18.73
N SER A 547 -24.95 48.68 -17.53
CA SER A 547 -24.88 47.26 -17.19
C SER A 547 -26.13 46.50 -17.66
N SER A 548 -25.91 45.23 -17.99
CA SER A 548 -26.83 44.07 -18.00
C SER A 548 -27.99 44.02 -19.01
N GLY A 549 -27.91 43.00 -19.88
CA GLY A 549 -28.99 42.02 -20.05
C GLY A 549 -29.87 42.18 -21.29
N GLN A 550 -29.52 41.52 -22.40
CA GLN A 550 -30.47 40.65 -23.10
C GLN A 550 -29.77 39.81 -24.18
N ALA A 551 -29.86 38.50 -24.00
CA ALA A 551 -29.65 37.51 -25.03
C ALA A 551 -30.79 37.58 -26.05
N GLY A 552 -30.47 37.34 -27.33
CA GLY A 552 -31.45 36.92 -28.33
C GLY A 552 -31.36 37.66 -29.66
N ILE A 553 -30.89 36.91 -30.67
CA ILE A 553 -31.23 37.07 -32.09
C ILE A 553 -30.52 38.25 -32.78
N VAL A 554 -29.55 37.93 -33.64
CA VAL A 554 -29.65 38.10 -35.11
C VAL A 554 -28.48 37.31 -35.72
N MET A 555 -28.80 36.13 -36.25
CA MET A 555 -28.06 35.54 -37.36
C MET A 555 -28.49 36.24 -38.64
N GLY A 556 -27.54 36.58 -39.50
CA GLY A 556 -27.82 36.89 -40.90
C GLY A 556 -26.97 38.02 -41.46
N ALA A 557 -25.77 37.70 -41.92
CA ALA A 557 -25.16 38.25 -43.14
C ALA A 557 -23.67 37.88 -43.18
N MET A 558 -23.33 36.74 -43.79
CA MET A 558 -22.08 36.60 -44.53
C MET A 558 -22.27 35.50 -45.56
N GLU A 559 -22.86 35.89 -46.68
CA GLU A 559 -22.88 35.10 -47.91
C GLU A 559 -21.94 35.77 -48.92
N ARG A 560 -21.11 34.92 -49.55
CA ARG A 560 -20.18 35.15 -50.68
C ARG A 560 -18.79 35.71 -50.33
N VAL A 561 -17.76 34.88 -50.43
CA VAL A 561 -17.01 34.56 -51.67
C VAL A 561 -16.12 33.31 -51.46
N SER A 562 -16.32 32.29 -52.31
CA SER A 562 -15.45 31.25 -52.91
C SER A 562 -13.98 31.10 -52.48
N GLU A 563 -13.28 29.96 -52.52
CA GLU A 563 -13.51 28.55 -52.88
C GLU A 563 -12.22 27.74 -52.51
N ARG A 564 -12.32 26.40 -52.48
CA ARG A 564 -11.25 25.37 -52.46
C ARG A 564 -10.57 25.04 -51.13
N THR A 565 -11.07 24.00 -50.47
CA THR A 565 -10.42 22.65 -50.46
C THR A 565 -11.37 21.66 -49.79
N SER A 566 -11.63 20.56 -50.48
CA SER A 566 -12.54 19.47 -50.12
C SER A 566 -11.97 18.56 -49.03
N LEU A 567 -12.75 18.29 -47.98
CA LEU A 567 -12.55 17.21 -47.01
C LEU A 567 -13.80 16.31 -46.94
N PRO A 568 -13.65 15.01 -46.62
CA PRO A 568 -14.72 14.03 -46.73
C PRO A 568 -15.71 14.11 -45.56
N ARG A 569 -16.99 13.91 -45.89
CA ARG A 569 -18.13 13.86 -44.98
C ARG A 569 -18.22 12.48 -44.35
N VAL A 570 -17.90 12.34 -43.06
CA VAL A 570 -18.27 11.17 -42.25
C VAL A 570 -19.53 11.52 -41.48
N GLN A 571 -20.60 10.78 -41.76
CA GLN A 571 -21.94 10.96 -41.20
C GLN A 571 -22.09 9.98 -40.03
N GLY A 572 -21.92 10.48 -38.80
CA GLY A 572 -22.21 9.73 -37.57
C GLY A 572 -23.32 10.43 -36.80
N GLY A 573 -24.53 9.86 -36.83
CA GLY A 573 -25.65 10.32 -36.03
C GLY A 573 -25.47 9.92 -34.57
N PHE A 574 -25.55 10.88 -33.65
CA PHE A 574 -25.65 10.61 -32.21
C PHE A 574 -27.11 10.74 -31.78
N THR A 575 -27.71 9.62 -31.37
CA THR A 575 -28.93 9.62 -30.56
C THR A 575 -28.53 9.70 -29.08
N ALA A 576 -28.88 10.80 -28.43
CA ALA A 576 -28.78 10.93 -26.98
C ALA A 576 -29.98 10.23 -26.33
N THR A 577 -29.73 9.16 -25.58
CA THR A 577 -30.74 8.52 -24.73
C THR A 577 -30.48 8.93 -23.29
N THR A 578 -31.35 9.80 -22.77
CA THR A 578 -31.40 10.20 -21.36
C THR A 578 -31.92 9.03 -20.53
N ILE A 579 -31.13 8.53 -19.57
CA ILE A 579 -31.56 7.52 -18.60
C ILE A 579 -32.06 8.26 -17.34
N PRO A 580 -33.32 8.07 -16.90
CA PRO A 580 -33.79 8.64 -15.65
C PRO A 580 -33.32 7.80 -14.45
N SER A 581 -32.92 8.50 -13.41
CA SER A 581 -32.55 7.97 -12.10
C SER A 581 -33.78 7.36 -11.40
N VAL A 582 -33.69 6.10 -10.95
CA VAL A 582 -34.73 5.47 -10.11
C VAL A 582 -34.09 4.93 -8.84
N THR A 583 -34.40 5.63 -7.75
CA THR A 583 -34.34 5.14 -6.37
C THR A 583 -35.43 4.10 -6.14
N GLY A 584 -35.10 2.96 -5.51
CA GLY A 584 -36.13 2.04 -5.00
C GLY A 584 -35.62 0.64 -4.67
N SER A 585 -35.41 0.40 -3.38
CA SER A 585 -35.20 -0.92 -2.78
C SER A 585 -36.44 -1.81 -2.94
N THR A 586 -36.31 -3.03 -3.47
CA THR A 586 -37.18 -4.16 -3.08
C THR A 586 -36.45 -5.49 -3.27
N THR A 587 -36.43 -6.25 -2.19
CA THR A 587 -35.99 -7.65 -2.05
C THR A 587 -36.84 -8.58 -2.93
N ALA A 588 -36.20 -9.47 -3.69
CA ALA A 588 -36.89 -10.61 -4.31
C ALA A 588 -36.01 -11.87 -4.25
N GLN A 589 -36.52 -12.87 -3.53
CA GLN A 589 -36.04 -14.26 -3.54
C GLN A 589 -36.23 -14.87 -4.93
N ILE A 590 -35.22 -15.57 -5.44
CA ILE A 590 -35.33 -16.39 -6.65
C ILE A 590 -35.16 -17.85 -6.26
N ASN A 591 -36.25 -18.61 -6.35
CA ASN A 591 -36.25 -20.07 -6.35
C ASN A 591 -35.91 -20.57 -7.76
N HIS A 592 -34.93 -21.48 -7.85
CA HIS A 592 -34.55 -22.15 -9.08
C HIS A 592 -35.51 -23.32 -9.37
N VAL A 593 -36.04 -23.37 -10.60
CA VAL A 593 -36.67 -24.56 -11.20
C VAL A 593 -35.92 -24.86 -12.51
N PRO A 594 -35.48 -26.10 -12.77
CA PRO A 594 -34.72 -26.44 -13.97
C PRO A 594 -35.66 -26.74 -15.15
N LYS A 595 -35.33 -26.22 -16.34
CA LYS A 595 -35.96 -26.63 -17.61
C LYS A 595 -35.15 -27.74 -18.26
N ARG A 596 -35.85 -28.79 -18.68
CA ARG A 596 -35.40 -29.82 -19.61
C ARG A 596 -35.28 -29.25 -21.02
N GLU A 597 -34.23 -29.68 -21.72
CA GLU A 597 -34.03 -29.51 -23.15
C GLU A 597 -34.77 -30.62 -23.93
N ASP A 598 -35.38 -30.23 -25.04
CA ASP A 598 -35.58 -31.04 -26.25
C ASP A 598 -34.68 -30.46 -27.34
#